data_AF-A0A7C4FTV6-F1
#
_entry.id   AF-A0A7C4FTV6-F1
#
_cell.length_a   1.000
_cell.length_b   1.000
_cell.length_c   1.000
_cell.angle_alpha   90.00
_cell.angle_beta   90.00
_cell.angle_gamma   90.00
#
_symmetry.space_group_name_H-M   'P 1'
#
loop_
_entity.id
_entity.type
_entity.pdbx_description
1 polymer ?
#
loop_
_entity_poly.entity_id
_entity_poly.type
_entity_poly.pdbx_seq_one_letter_code
_entity_poly.pdbx_strand_id
1 'polypeptide(L)'
;MEKLLSQIIISILEGKDYRPYVLATINKRFIDNAHALLEKVYNAKKTNKNIDWWITNLIEESKTKNEILWFGGLNNKTVTNMMGTGKKEVCIELSKQNVKSLEILIKEFLNNNLPKILVTIILNNEKVELNEIESLVLVNALAAMKLSIQGGAWSEVGKKTEK
;
A
#
# COMPACT_ATOMS: atom_id res chain seq x y z
N MET A 1 13.03 14.16 6.04
CA MET A 1 12.87 13.09 7.06
C MET A 1 13.76 13.34 8.25
N GLU A 2 14.98 13.83 8.03
CA GLU A 2 15.97 14.17 9.06
C GLU A 2 15.39 15.00 10.22
N LYS A 3 14.67 16.10 9.91
CA LYS A 3 14.07 16.95 10.97
C LYS A 3 13.12 16.20 11.91
N LEU A 4 12.32 15.24 11.42
CA LEU A 4 11.39 14.48 12.28
C LEU A 4 12.12 13.39 13.08
N LEU A 5 13.11 12.73 12.48
CA LEU A 5 13.92 11.73 13.18
C LEU A 5 14.73 12.38 14.30
N SER A 6 15.33 13.55 14.06
CA SER A 6 16.05 14.31 15.09
C SER A 6 15.12 14.67 16.25
N GLN A 7 13.88 15.08 15.98
CA GLN A 7 12.90 15.40 17.03
C GLN A 7 12.49 14.18 17.84
N ILE A 8 12.37 13.00 17.21
CA ILE A 8 12.16 11.73 17.92
C ILE A 8 13.32 11.47 18.87
N ILE A 9 14.56 11.54 18.37
CA ILE A 9 15.78 11.27 19.17
C ILE A 9 15.91 12.25 20.34
N ILE A 10 15.76 13.56 20.09
CA ILE A 10 15.82 14.59 21.14
C ILE A 10 14.76 14.34 22.20
N SER A 11 13.52 14.04 21.79
CA SER A 11 12.43 13.79 22.74
C SER A 11 12.71 12.56 23.61
N ILE A 12 13.29 11.50 23.04
CA ILE A 12 13.72 10.32 23.79
C ILE A 12 14.78 10.70 24.83
N LEU A 13 15.84 11.42 24.40
CA LEU A 13 16.94 11.83 25.28
C LEU A 13 16.48 12.76 26.41
N GLU A 14 15.45 13.56 26.18
CA GLU A 14 14.88 14.49 27.16
C GLU A 14 13.74 13.87 28.01
N GLY A 15 13.42 12.58 27.83
CA GLY A 15 12.31 11.92 28.53
C GLY A 15 10.92 12.47 28.16
N LYS A 16 10.80 13.11 27.00
CA LYS A 16 9.56 13.70 26.46
C LYS A 16 8.83 12.70 25.57
N ASP A 17 7.53 12.93 25.40
CA ASP A 17 6.72 12.11 24.50
C ASP A 17 7.13 12.30 23.02
N TYR A 18 7.78 11.28 22.47
CA TYR A 18 8.23 11.26 21.08
C TYR A 18 7.16 10.73 20.10
N ARG A 19 6.07 10.12 20.59
CA ARG A 19 5.05 9.43 19.76
C ARG A 19 4.39 10.35 18.72
N PRO A 20 4.12 11.65 18.99
CA PRO A 20 3.58 12.55 17.97
C PRO A 20 4.50 12.67 16.73
N TYR A 21 5.83 12.68 16.93
CA TYR A 21 6.78 12.75 15.82
C TYR A 21 6.86 11.44 15.03
N VAL A 22 6.60 10.30 15.67
CA VAL A 22 6.46 9.00 14.99
C VAL A 22 5.22 9.00 14.11
N LEU A 23 4.08 9.46 14.64
CA LEU A 23 2.83 9.59 13.88
C LEU A 23 2.99 10.54 12.69
N ALA A 24 3.67 11.67 12.89
CA ALA A 24 4.00 12.59 11.79
C ALA A 24 4.87 11.92 10.72
N THR A 25 5.86 11.12 11.13
CA THR A 25 6.71 10.34 10.22
C THR A 25 5.91 9.31 9.42
N ILE A 26 5.00 8.59 10.08
CA ILE A 26 4.08 7.63 9.44
C ILE A 26 3.19 8.33 8.41
N ASN A 27 2.60 9.47 8.78
CA ASN A 27 1.69 10.20 7.89
C ASN A 27 2.42 10.78 6.69
N LYS A 28 3.63 11.31 6.89
CA LYS A 28 4.48 11.75 5.79
C LYS A 28 4.81 10.60 4.84
N ARG A 29 5.32 9.48 5.36
CA ARG A 29 5.63 8.28 4.55
C ARG A 29 4.40 7.78 3.80
N PHE A 30 3.23 7.80 4.43
CA PHE A 30 1.97 7.42 3.79
C PHE A 30 1.67 8.33 2.59
N ILE A 31 1.71 9.65 2.76
CA ILE A 31 1.43 10.61 1.67
C ILE A 31 2.43 10.41 0.52
N ASP A 32 3.73 10.35 0.82
CA ASP A 32 4.79 10.18 -0.18
C ASP A 32 4.58 8.89 -1.00
N ASN A 33 4.27 7.76 -0.34
CA ASN A 33 4.04 6.50 -1.03
C ASN A 33 2.68 6.43 -1.72
N ALA A 34 1.64 7.07 -1.18
CA ALA A 34 0.32 7.14 -1.83
C ALA A 34 0.43 7.84 -3.19
N HIS A 35 1.14 8.97 -3.26
CA HIS A 35 1.39 9.64 -4.54
C HIS A 35 2.15 8.75 -5.53
N ALA A 36 3.21 8.08 -5.07
CA ALA A 36 3.99 7.19 -5.93
C ALA A 36 3.16 5.99 -6.47
N LEU A 37 2.30 5.39 -5.63
CA LEU A 37 1.41 4.31 -6.06
C LEU A 37 0.34 4.82 -7.03
N LEU A 38 -0.29 5.97 -6.73
CA LEU A 38 -1.31 6.57 -7.59
C LEU A 38 -0.76 6.91 -8.98
N GLU A 39 0.48 7.40 -9.07
CA GLU A 39 1.14 7.66 -10.35
C GLU A 39 1.33 6.38 -11.17
N LYS A 40 1.74 5.27 -10.53
CA LYS A 40 1.86 3.97 -11.21
C LYS A 40 0.52 3.44 -11.70
N VAL A 41 -0.51 3.52 -10.85
CA VAL A 41 -1.89 3.12 -11.18
C VAL A 41 -2.41 3.95 -12.35
N TYR A 42 -2.22 5.27 -12.30
CA TYR A 42 -2.59 6.19 -13.38
C TYR A 42 -1.93 5.78 -14.71
N ASN A 43 -0.61 5.59 -14.71
CA ASN A 43 0.14 5.26 -15.92
C ASN A 43 -0.26 3.89 -16.50
N ALA A 44 -0.46 2.89 -15.64
CA ALA A 44 -0.86 1.55 -16.06
C ALA A 44 -2.30 1.51 -16.59
N LYS A 45 -3.24 2.25 -15.97
CA LYS A 45 -4.62 2.34 -16.47
C LYS A 45 -4.74 3.17 -17.74
N LYS A 46 -3.93 4.22 -17.91
CA LYS A 46 -3.94 5.05 -19.15
C LYS A 46 -3.62 4.21 -20.40
N THR A 47 -2.76 3.21 -20.26
CA THR A 47 -2.31 2.36 -21.37
C THR A 47 -3.15 1.09 -21.56
N ASN A 48 -4.08 0.77 -20.65
CA ASN A 48 -4.81 -0.50 -20.67
C ASN A 48 -6.30 -0.37 -20.35
N LYS A 49 -7.15 -1.13 -21.05
CA LYS A 49 -8.61 -1.07 -20.89
C LYS A 49 -9.21 -2.19 -20.02
N ASN A 50 -8.48 -3.29 -19.75
CA ASN A 50 -9.01 -4.47 -19.03
C ASN A 50 -8.25 -4.80 -17.73
N ILE A 51 -8.95 -5.19 -16.65
CA ILE A 51 -8.45 -5.35 -15.26
C ILE A 51 -7.18 -6.20 -15.11
N ASP A 52 -6.91 -7.13 -16.04
CA ASP A 52 -5.67 -7.91 -16.08
C ASP A 52 -4.42 -7.02 -15.99
N TRP A 53 -4.52 -5.76 -16.44
CA TRP A 53 -3.47 -4.75 -16.34
C TRP A 53 -2.97 -4.53 -14.90
N TRP A 54 -3.83 -4.68 -13.89
CA TRP A 54 -3.42 -4.50 -12.50
C TRP A 54 -2.38 -5.55 -12.11
N ILE A 55 -2.64 -6.81 -12.44
CA ILE A 55 -1.73 -7.91 -12.10
C ILE A 55 -0.43 -7.80 -12.90
N THR A 56 -0.54 -7.65 -14.23
CA THR A 56 0.65 -7.63 -15.09
C THR A 56 1.53 -6.42 -14.80
N ASN A 57 0.95 -5.21 -14.76
CA ASN A 57 1.73 -3.97 -14.71
C ASN A 57 2.11 -3.56 -13.28
N LEU A 58 1.28 -3.87 -12.28
CA LEU A 58 1.52 -3.43 -10.90
C LEU A 58 2.10 -4.53 -10.00
N ILE A 59 1.86 -5.81 -10.29
CA ILE A 59 2.39 -6.92 -9.47
C ILE A 59 3.60 -7.57 -10.14
N GLU A 60 3.45 -8.08 -11.36
CA GLU A 60 4.52 -8.84 -12.02
C GLU A 60 5.72 -7.97 -12.40
N GLU A 61 5.46 -6.77 -12.92
CA GLU A 61 6.49 -5.80 -13.32
C GLU A 61 7.04 -4.97 -12.15
N SER A 62 6.51 -5.15 -10.93
CA SER A 62 6.98 -4.38 -9.78
C SER A 62 8.43 -4.70 -9.40
N LYS A 63 9.20 -3.62 -9.22
CA LYS A 63 10.63 -3.71 -8.92
C LYS A 63 10.88 -4.15 -7.48
N THR A 64 10.03 -3.70 -6.54
CA THR A 64 10.23 -3.93 -5.12
C THR A 64 9.21 -4.93 -4.55
N LYS A 65 9.64 -5.70 -3.55
CA LYS A 65 8.76 -6.64 -2.83
C LYS A 65 7.62 -5.90 -2.11
N ASN A 66 7.87 -4.71 -1.59
CA ASN A 66 6.83 -3.93 -0.92
C ASN A 66 5.72 -3.56 -1.89
N GLU A 67 6.05 -3.07 -3.09
CA GLU A 67 5.04 -2.72 -4.09
C GLU A 67 4.25 -3.93 -4.57
N ILE A 68 4.91 -5.07 -4.81
CA ILE A 68 4.26 -6.34 -5.13
C ILE A 68 3.16 -6.64 -4.10
N LEU A 69 3.54 -6.59 -2.82
CA LEU A 69 2.62 -6.91 -1.73
C LEU A 69 1.53 -5.85 -1.57
N TRP A 70 1.87 -4.57 -1.67
CA TRP A 70 0.90 -3.48 -1.53
C TRP A 70 -0.15 -3.53 -2.65
N PHE A 71 0.26 -3.63 -3.91
CA PHE A 71 -0.67 -3.81 -5.03
C PHE A 71 -1.43 -5.13 -4.97
N GLY A 72 -0.86 -6.14 -4.30
CA GLY A 72 -1.52 -7.38 -3.96
C GLY A 72 -2.53 -7.30 -2.81
N GLY A 73 -2.63 -6.17 -2.08
CA GLY A 73 -3.47 -6.07 -0.89
C GLY A 73 -2.89 -6.76 0.36
N LEU A 74 -1.58 -7.02 0.37
CA LEU A 74 -0.86 -7.80 1.38
C LEU A 74 0.27 -6.99 2.03
N ASN A 75 0.81 -7.53 3.11
CA ASN A 75 2.06 -7.04 3.72
C ASN A 75 3.01 -8.21 4.00
N ASN A 76 4.28 -7.91 4.23
CA ASN A 76 5.31 -8.93 4.40
C ASN A 76 5.06 -9.84 5.60
N LYS A 77 4.44 -9.32 6.68
CA LYS A 77 4.11 -10.10 7.87
C LYS A 77 3.06 -11.16 7.56
N THR A 78 2.01 -10.81 6.81
CA THR A 78 0.99 -11.76 6.36
C THR A 78 1.61 -12.91 5.56
N VAL A 79 2.41 -12.59 4.55
CA VAL A 79 3.04 -13.62 3.70
C VAL A 79 4.01 -14.51 4.50
N THR A 80 4.83 -13.92 5.36
CA THR A 80 5.78 -14.67 6.18
C THR A 80 5.05 -15.60 7.16
N ASN A 81 3.93 -15.16 7.74
CA ASN A 81 3.11 -15.97 8.62
C ASN A 81 2.44 -17.15 7.89
N MET A 82 1.99 -16.93 6.64
CA MET A 82 1.32 -17.96 5.84
C MET A 82 2.29 -19.01 5.28
N MET A 83 3.45 -18.57 4.78
CA MET A 83 4.34 -19.41 3.98
C MET A 83 5.69 -19.70 4.63
N GLY A 84 5.98 -19.11 5.79
CA GLY A 84 7.30 -19.18 6.43
C GLY A 84 8.43 -18.55 5.62
N THR A 85 8.11 -17.79 4.55
CA THR A 85 9.10 -17.22 3.65
C THR A 85 8.66 -15.87 3.09
N GLY A 86 9.63 -15.06 2.67
CA GLY A 86 9.41 -13.76 2.03
C GLY A 86 10.11 -13.65 0.67
N LYS A 87 10.30 -14.77 -0.02
CA LYS A 87 10.86 -14.84 -1.39
C LYS A 87 9.98 -14.07 -2.37
N LYS A 88 10.59 -13.42 -3.37
CA LYS A 88 9.90 -12.51 -4.30
C LYS A 88 8.83 -13.24 -5.11
N GLU A 89 9.13 -14.45 -5.58
CA GLU A 89 8.26 -15.27 -6.42
C GLU A 89 6.99 -15.68 -5.65
N VAL A 90 7.16 -16.04 -4.37
CA VAL A 90 6.05 -16.35 -3.46
C VAL A 90 5.18 -15.11 -3.21
N CYS A 91 5.81 -13.94 -3.03
CA CYS A 91 5.07 -12.69 -2.86
C CYS A 91 4.26 -12.34 -4.10
N ILE A 92 4.83 -12.52 -5.30
CA ILE A 92 4.15 -12.31 -6.57
C ILE A 92 2.92 -13.23 -6.65
N GLU A 93 3.10 -14.53 -6.45
CA GLU A 93 2.02 -15.50 -6.59
C GLU A 93 0.86 -15.23 -5.61
N LEU A 94 1.17 -15.04 -4.32
CA LEU A 94 0.13 -14.73 -3.33
C LEU A 94 -0.58 -13.40 -3.61
N SER A 95 0.14 -12.40 -4.12
CA SER A 95 -0.46 -11.10 -4.46
C SER A 95 -1.46 -11.25 -5.60
N LYS A 96 -1.14 -12.04 -6.63
CA LYS A 96 -2.08 -12.36 -7.72
C LYS A 96 -3.32 -13.08 -7.20
N GLN A 97 -3.12 -14.10 -6.37
CA GLN A 97 -4.20 -14.88 -5.81
C GLN A 97 -5.13 -14.00 -4.98
N ASN A 98 -4.58 -13.14 -4.10
CA ASN A 98 -5.38 -12.26 -3.26
C ASN A 98 -6.20 -11.24 -4.08
N VAL A 99 -5.62 -10.64 -5.12
CA VAL A 99 -6.36 -9.71 -6.01
C VAL A 99 -7.49 -10.43 -6.74
N LYS A 100 -7.24 -11.62 -7.30
CA LYS A 100 -8.29 -12.41 -7.97
C LYS A 100 -9.40 -12.81 -7.01
N SER A 101 -9.07 -13.25 -5.80
CA SER A 101 -10.05 -13.57 -4.75
C SER A 101 -10.88 -12.34 -4.36
N LEU A 102 -10.24 -11.17 -4.20
CA LEU A 102 -10.93 -9.93 -3.90
C LEU A 102 -11.88 -9.51 -5.05
N GLU A 103 -11.44 -9.63 -6.30
CA GLU A 103 -12.28 -9.33 -7.47
C GLU A 103 -13.54 -10.20 -7.52
N ILE A 104 -13.42 -11.51 -7.26
CA ILE A 104 -14.56 -12.43 -7.20
C ILE A 104 -15.54 -12.00 -6.11
N LEU A 105 -15.04 -11.73 -4.89
CA LEU A 105 -15.87 -11.27 -3.78
C LEU A 105 -16.58 -9.96 -4.11
N ILE A 106 -15.88 -8.98 -4.69
CA ILE A 106 -16.50 -7.71 -5.09
C ILE A 106 -17.64 -7.99 -6.07
N LYS A 107 -17.41 -8.79 -7.12
CA LYS A 107 -18.45 -9.14 -8.11
C LYS A 107 -19.68 -9.80 -7.49
N GLU A 108 -19.50 -10.65 -6.49
CA GLU A 108 -20.60 -11.26 -5.73
C GLU A 108 -21.43 -10.22 -4.97
N PHE A 109 -20.79 -9.20 -4.37
CA PHE A 109 -21.47 -8.17 -3.61
C PHE A 109 -22.06 -7.03 -4.45
N LEU A 110 -21.58 -6.81 -5.69
CA LEU A 110 -22.01 -5.72 -6.58
C LEU A 110 -23.49 -5.79 -7.01
N ASN A 111 -24.14 -6.95 -6.90
CA ASN A 111 -25.57 -7.12 -7.21
C ASN A 111 -26.51 -6.60 -6.12
N ASN A 112 -25.96 -6.21 -4.97
CA ASN A 112 -26.72 -5.66 -3.85
C ASN A 112 -26.72 -4.13 -3.98
N ASN A 113 -27.84 -3.45 -3.67
CA ASN A 113 -27.97 -1.98 -3.65
C ASN A 113 -27.10 -1.31 -2.55
N LEU A 114 -25.79 -1.55 -2.59
CA LEU A 114 -24.79 -1.11 -1.62
C LEU A 114 -24.12 0.20 -2.09
N PRO A 115 -23.57 1.00 -1.16
CA PRO A 115 -22.75 2.14 -1.51
C PRO A 115 -21.54 1.72 -2.37
N LYS A 116 -21.26 2.51 -3.40
CA LYS A 116 -20.17 2.27 -4.36
C LYS A 116 -19.05 3.28 -4.15
N ILE A 117 -17.81 2.83 -4.37
CA ILE A 117 -16.63 3.68 -4.39
C ILE A 117 -16.13 3.76 -5.83
N LEU A 118 -16.03 4.99 -6.35
CA LEU A 118 -15.42 5.29 -7.63
C LEU A 118 -14.26 6.25 -7.40
N VAL A 119 -13.09 5.87 -7.89
CA VAL A 119 -11.87 6.67 -7.75
C VAL A 119 -11.49 7.28 -9.10
N THR A 120 -11.33 8.60 -9.10
CA THR A 120 -10.72 9.33 -10.22
C THR A 120 -9.33 9.79 -9.79
N ILE A 121 -8.32 9.44 -10.58
CA ILE A 121 -6.94 9.90 -10.40
C ILE A 121 -6.68 11.03 -11.38
N ILE A 122 -6.19 12.17 -10.87
CA ILE A 122 -5.88 13.36 -11.66
C ILE A 122 -4.37 13.58 -11.61
N LEU A 123 -3.75 13.66 -12.78
CA LEU A 123 -2.34 13.97 -12.94
C LEU A 123 -2.17 14.90 -14.15
N ASN A 124 -1.49 16.04 -13.97
CA ASN A 124 -1.23 17.02 -15.04
C ASN A 124 -2.50 17.43 -15.83
N ASN A 125 -3.61 17.67 -15.12
CA ASN A 125 -4.94 17.99 -15.67
C ASN A 125 -5.61 16.89 -16.51
N GLU A 126 -4.98 15.74 -16.68
CA GLU A 126 -5.59 14.55 -17.28
C GLU A 126 -6.22 13.68 -16.19
N LYS A 127 -7.35 13.04 -16.53
CA LYS A 127 -8.11 12.20 -15.60
C LYS A 127 -8.10 10.75 -16.07
N VAL A 128 -7.97 9.86 -15.11
CA VAL A 128 -8.19 8.43 -15.28
C VAL A 128 -9.23 8.00 -14.26
N GLU A 129 -10.27 7.32 -14.73
CA GLU A 129 -11.33 6.78 -13.91
C GLU A 129 -11.15 5.28 -13.73
N LEU A 130 -11.22 4.84 -12.49
CA LEU A 130 -11.25 3.43 -12.13
C LEU A 130 -12.70 2.96 -12.04
N ASN A 131 -12.97 1.76 -12.55
CA ASN A 131 -14.27 1.13 -12.33
C ASN A 131 -14.44 0.72 -10.85
N GLU A 132 -15.61 0.20 -10.48
CA GLU A 132 -15.94 -0.15 -9.10
C GLU A 132 -14.98 -1.19 -8.50
N ILE A 133 -14.57 -2.19 -9.29
CA ILE A 133 -13.61 -3.22 -8.88
C ILE A 133 -12.22 -2.60 -8.70
N GLU A 134 -11.73 -1.90 -9.72
CA GLU A 134 -10.42 -1.24 -9.70
C GLU A 134 -10.29 -0.26 -8.53
N SER A 135 -11.37 0.48 -8.24
CA SER A 135 -11.44 1.42 -7.13
C SER A 135 -11.28 0.73 -5.78
N LEU A 136 -11.99 -0.38 -5.56
CA LEU A 136 -11.89 -1.14 -4.31
C LEU A 136 -10.55 -1.87 -4.17
N VAL A 137 -9.99 -2.38 -5.27
CA VAL A 137 -8.63 -2.96 -5.29
C VAL A 137 -7.59 -1.89 -4.92
N LEU A 138 -7.71 -0.67 -5.45
CA LEU A 138 -6.84 0.46 -5.06
C LEU A 138 -6.98 0.83 -3.58
N VAL A 139 -8.21 0.90 -3.05
CA VAL A 139 -8.45 1.15 -1.62
C VAL A 139 -7.76 0.09 -0.76
N ASN A 140 -7.90 -1.18 -1.14
CA ASN A 140 -7.24 -2.28 -0.43
C ASN A 140 -5.71 -2.18 -0.49
N ALA A 141 -5.15 -1.81 -1.64
CA ALA A 141 -3.72 -1.59 -1.80
C ALA A 141 -3.18 -0.44 -0.91
N LEU A 142 -3.88 0.69 -0.87
CA LEU A 142 -3.53 1.82 0.00
C LEU A 142 -3.62 1.45 1.49
N ALA A 143 -4.60 0.64 1.88
CA ALA A 143 -4.73 0.12 3.23
C ALA A 143 -3.57 -0.81 3.60
N ALA A 144 -3.20 -1.75 2.72
CA ALA A 144 -2.07 -2.66 2.92
C ALA A 144 -0.73 -1.90 3.03
N MET A 145 -0.56 -0.85 2.21
CA MET A 145 0.57 0.08 2.30
C MET A 145 0.60 0.80 3.65
N LYS A 146 -0.53 1.38 4.10
CA LYS A 146 -0.61 2.08 5.39
C LYS A 146 -0.23 1.17 6.56
N LEU A 147 -0.73 -0.07 6.58
CA LEU A 147 -0.39 -1.06 7.59
C LEU A 147 1.11 -1.38 7.61
N SER A 148 1.71 -1.54 6.43
CA SER A 148 3.14 -1.79 6.28
C SER A 148 3.99 -0.63 6.80
N ILE A 149 3.65 0.60 6.43
CA ILE A 149 4.35 1.83 6.87
C ILE A 149 4.26 2.00 8.37
N GLN A 150 3.07 1.81 8.95
CA GLN A 150 2.85 1.95 10.38
C GLN A 150 3.65 0.91 11.18
N GLY A 151 3.57 -0.37 10.80
CA GLY A 151 4.34 -1.43 11.47
C GLY A 151 5.85 -1.21 11.35
N GLY A 152 6.33 -0.78 10.17
CA GLY A 152 7.73 -0.48 9.93
C GLY A 152 8.25 0.69 10.77
N ALA A 153 7.50 1.79 10.87
CA ALA A 153 7.90 2.96 11.63
C ALA A 153 8.00 2.68 13.14
N TRP A 154 7.01 1.97 13.72
CA TRP A 154 7.08 1.61 15.14
C TRP A 154 8.23 0.65 15.45
N SER A 155 8.49 -0.32 14.56
CA SER A 155 9.64 -1.22 14.72
C SER A 155 10.98 -0.48 14.61
N GLU A 156 11.11 0.47 13.70
CA GLU A 156 12.32 1.28 13.54
C GLU A 156 12.62 2.10 14.80
N VAL A 157 11.58 2.71 15.38
CA VAL A 157 11.74 3.52 16.59
C VAL A 157 12.05 2.63 17.80
N GLY A 158 11.35 1.51 17.98
CA GLY A 158 11.63 0.55 19.06
C GLY A 158 13.09 0.08 19.07
N LYS A 159 13.63 -0.27 17.90
CA LYS A 159 15.05 -0.67 17.76
C LYS A 159 16.05 0.43 18.08
N LYS A 160 15.66 1.70 17.98
CA LYS A 160 16.49 2.87 18.30
C LYS A 160 16.37 3.30 19.77
N THR A 161 15.31 2.89 20.47
CA THR A 161 15.08 3.18 21.89
C THR A 161 15.53 2.06 22.82
N GLU A 162 15.56 0.82 22.35
CA GLU A 162 15.93 -0.37 23.13
C GLU A 162 17.44 -0.68 23.11
N LYS A 163 18.23 0.11 22.38
CA LYS A 163 19.70 0.07 22.34
C LYS A 163 20.27 1.33 22.96
#